data_AF-A0AAQ5XFB3-F1
#
_entry.id   AF-A0AAQ5XFB3-F1
#
_cell.length_a   1.000
_cell.length_b   1.000
_cell.length_c   1.000
_cell.angle_alpha   90.00
_cell.angle_beta   90.00
_cell.angle_gamma   90.00
#
_symmetry.space_group_name_H-M   'P 1'
#
loop_
_entity.id
_entity.type
_entity.pdbx_description
1 polymer ?
#
loop_
_entity_poly.entity_id
_entity_poly.type
_entity_poly.pdbx_seq_one_letter_code
_entity_poly.pdbx_strand_id
1 'polypeptide(L)'
;MRQIIDKQGFALSVAPVGKVPKESCDRFLQAHSNMQLLDQKNHSPAAETHSATQSWRLLLCRLRPFPGTDVVIVKSGRRICGTGGCLANAPLHQNKSYFEFKIQSTGVWGVGVATQKVNLNQVPLGRDTNSLVLRHDGSVYHNNEEKNRLPANSLPQEGDIVGITYDHVELNLYLNGKNMHCPASGIRGTVYPVVYVDDSAILDCQFSDFYHTAPQGFEKILFEQQIF
;
A
#
# COMPACT_ATOMS: atom_id res chain seq x y z
N MET A 1 31.05 -6.24 -38.30
CA MET A 1 30.91 -5.50 -39.57
C MET A 1 29.55 -5.82 -40.19
N ARG A 2 28.56 -4.97 -39.92
CA ARG A 2 27.41 -4.67 -40.79
C ARG A 2 26.77 -3.40 -40.23
N GLN A 3 26.95 -2.33 -40.99
CA GLN A 3 26.36 -1.01 -40.77
C GLN A 3 24.88 -1.07 -41.17
N ILE A 4 24.03 -0.37 -40.43
CA ILE A 4 22.80 0.19 -40.99
C ILE A 4 22.88 1.68 -40.71
N ILE A 5 22.93 2.45 -41.81
CA ILE A 5 23.01 3.91 -41.84
C ILE A 5 21.58 4.45 -41.93
N ASP A 6 21.38 5.50 -41.15
CA ASP A 6 20.18 6.28 -40.91
C ASP A 6 19.72 7.12 -42.13
N LYS A 7 18.42 7.39 -42.23
CA LYS A 7 17.85 8.44 -43.08
C LYS A 7 16.66 9.09 -42.36
N GLN A 8 16.94 9.84 -41.30
CA GLN A 8 16.32 11.13 -41.03
C GLN A 8 17.14 11.83 -39.93
N GLY A 9 17.94 12.81 -40.35
CA GLY A 9 18.87 13.51 -39.47
C GLY A 9 18.19 14.23 -38.32
N PHE A 10 18.38 13.72 -37.11
CA PHE A 10 18.34 14.49 -35.86
C PHE A 10 19.44 13.93 -34.94
N ALA A 11 20.45 14.76 -34.65
CA ALA A 11 21.44 14.44 -33.63
C ALA A 11 20.79 14.56 -32.24
N LEU A 12 20.52 13.42 -31.59
CA LEU A 12 20.21 13.38 -30.16
C LEU A 12 21.50 13.11 -29.39
N SER A 13 22.03 14.16 -28.78
CA SER A 13 23.07 14.07 -27.75
C SER A 13 22.54 13.22 -26.59
N VAL A 14 23.17 12.08 -26.35
CA VAL A 14 22.89 11.21 -25.19
C VAL A 14 23.52 11.86 -23.96
N ALA A 15 22.69 12.47 -23.10
CA ALA A 15 23.14 12.98 -21.80
C ALA A 15 23.28 11.82 -20.80
N PRO A 16 24.27 11.83 -19.90
CA PRO A 16 24.40 10.81 -18.87
C PRO A 16 23.26 10.94 -17.84
N VAL A 17 22.72 9.79 -17.42
CA VAL A 17 21.71 9.67 -16.36
C VAL A 17 22.28 10.21 -15.05
N GLY A 18 21.90 11.44 -14.71
CA GLY A 18 22.26 12.08 -13.45
C GLY A 18 21.50 11.45 -12.29
N LYS A 19 22.23 11.07 -11.23
CA LYS A 19 21.67 10.72 -9.93
C LYS A 19 20.85 11.90 -9.41
N VAL A 20 19.61 11.65 -9.01
CA VAL A 20 18.80 12.65 -8.28
C VAL A 20 19.48 12.95 -6.94
N PRO A 21 19.79 14.21 -6.60
CA PRO A 21 20.41 14.54 -5.32
C PRO A 21 19.44 14.29 -4.16
N LYS A 22 19.98 13.77 -3.04
CA LYS A 22 19.27 13.52 -1.76
C LYS A 22 18.53 14.75 -1.18
N GLU A 23 18.75 15.96 -1.71
CA GLU A 23 18.14 17.21 -1.24
C GLU A 23 16.63 17.33 -1.53
N SER A 24 16.06 16.48 -2.40
CA SER A 24 14.63 16.55 -2.74
C SER A 24 13.73 16.01 -1.60
N CYS A 25 14.22 15.09 -0.78
CA CYS A 25 13.49 14.59 0.40
C CYS A 25 13.49 15.60 1.56
N ASP A 26 14.60 16.31 1.78
CA ASP A 26 14.74 17.24 2.92
C ASP A 26 13.92 18.53 2.75
N ARG A 27 13.78 19.03 1.51
CA ARG A 27 12.91 20.21 1.24
C ARG A 27 11.42 19.93 1.46
N PHE A 28 10.97 18.68 1.29
CA PHE A 28 9.58 18.30 1.58
C PHE A 28 9.31 18.17 3.10
N LEU A 29 10.30 17.74 3.87
CA LEU A 29 10.22 17.66 5.34
C LEU A 29 10.16 19.06 5.98
N GLN A 30 10.92 20.03 5.48
CA GLN A 30 10.94 21.42 6.01
C GLN A 30 9.66 22.22 5.73
N ALA A 31 8.96 21.94 4.62
CA ALA A 31 7.69 22.62 4.32
C ALA A 31 6.54 22.22 5.27
N HIS A 32 6.60 21.03 5.90
CA HIS A 32 5.58 20.58 6.85
C HIS A 32 5.82 21.07 8.29
N SER A 33 7.05 21.43 8.66
CA SER A 33 7.37 21.95 10.00
C SER A 33 6.75 23.33 10.26
N ASN A 34 6.62 24.16 9.21
CA ASN A 34 6.09 25.52 9.32
C ASN A 34 4.56 25.61 9.28
N MET A 35 3.84 24.52 8.93
CA MET A 35 2.38 24.50 8.85
C MET A 35 1.71 23.95 10.12
N GLN A 36 2.48 23.54 11.14
CA GLN A 36 1.95 23.05 12.42
C GLN A 36 1.96 24.09 13.56
N LEU A 37 2.39 25.33 13.30
CA LEU A 37 2.60 26.34 14.35
C LEU A 37 1.59 27.50 14.35
N LEU A 38 0.55 27.48 13.51
CA LEU A 38 -0.41 28.59 13.38
C LEU A 38 -1.83 28.32 13.90
N ASP A 39 -2.16 27.11 14.38
CA ASP A 39 -3.50 26.76 14.87
C ASP A 39 -3.63 26.62 16.40
N GLN A 40 -2.70 27.20 17.16
CA GLN A 40 -2.84 27.31 18.62
C GLN A 40 -2.87 28.77 19.07
N LYS A 41 -4.02 29.42 18.90
CA LYS A 41 -4.42 30.52 19.80
C LYS A 41 -5.92 30.76 19.76
N ASN A 42 -6.49 30.78 20.97
CA ASN A 42 -7.84 31.19 21.38
C ASN A 42 -8.90 30.08 21.38
N HIS A 43 -9.22 29.56 22.57
CA HIS A 43 -10.54 29.71 23.19
C HIS A 43 -10.51 29.22 24.66
N SER A 44 -10.96 30.08 25.57
CA SER A 44 -11.17 29.81 27.01
C SER A 44 -12.41 28.93 27.25
N PRO A 45 -12.57 28.28 28.43
CA PRO A 45 -13.57 27.25 28.64
C PRO A 45 -14.90 27.85 29.13
N ALA A 46 -15.98 27.59 28.40
CA ALA A 46 -17.33 27.74 28.91
C ALA A 46 -17.92 26.35 29.14
N ALA A 47 -18.45 26.14 30.35
CA ALA A 47 -19.05 24.91 30.80
C ALA A 47 -20.46 24.76 30.20
N GLU A 48 -20.70 23.70 29.43
CA GLU A 48 -22.07 23.30 29.04
C GLU A 48 -22.24 21.78 29.13
N THR A 49 -23.02 21.41 30.15
CA THR A 49 -23.96 20.29 30.30
C THR A 49 -23.85 19.06 29.39
N HIS A 50 -23.77 17.91 30.07
CA HIS A 50 -23.77 16.56 29.53
C HIS A 50 -24.97 16.29 28.60
N SER A 51 -24.67 16.02 27.33
CA SER A 51 -25.48 15.19 26.45
C SER A 51 -24.53 14.17 25.83
N ALA A 52 -24.68 12.91 26.27
CA ALA A 52 -23.89 11.79 25.78
C ALA A 52 -24.34 11.40 24.36
N THR A 53 -23.93 12.17 23.35
CA THR A 53 -23.75 11.61 22.01
C THR A 53 -22.47 10.78 22.05
N GLN A 54 -22.61 9.47 22.26
CA GLN A 54 -21.57 8.52 21.90
C GLN A 54 -21.25 8.74 20.42
N SER A 55 -20.21 9.51 20.17
CA SER A 55 -19.66 9.71 18.83
C SER A 55 -19.13 8.35 18.39
N TRP A 56 -19.87 7.69 17.50
CA TRP A 56 -19.42 6.51 16.76
C TRP A 56 -18.21 6.88 15.89
N ARG A 57 -17.06 7.11 16.51
CA ARG A 57 -15.79 7.18 15.79
C ARG A 57 -15.46 5.75 15.37
N LEU A 58 -16.04 5.32 14.25
CA LEU A 58 -15.49 4.23 13.46
C LEU A 58 -14.00 4.54 13.28
N LEU A 59 -13.14 3.81 13.98
CA LEU A 59 -11.71 3.97 13.77
C LEU A 59 -11.44 3.61 12.30
N LEU A 60 -10.81 4.52 11.59
CA LEU A 60 -10.45 4.31 10.19
C LEU A 60 -9.38 3.22 10.12
N CYS A 61 -9.59 2.21 9.25
CA CYS A 61 -8.57 1.23 8.93
C CYS A 61 -7.37 1.94 8.28
N ARG A 62 -6.16 1.66 8.80
CA ARG A 62 -4.89 2.35 8.49
C ARG A 62 -3.72 1.40 8.69
N LEU A 63 -2.53 1.78 8.20
CA LEU A 63 -1.28 1.10 8.53
C LEU A 63 -0.95 1.21 10.03
N ARG A 64 -0.41 0.13 10.61
CA ARG A 64 -0.02 0.08 12.03
C ARG A 64 1.13 1.07 12.32
N PRO A 65 1.21 1.59 13.56
CA PRO A 65 2.31 2.45 13.99
C PRO A 65 3.63 1.70 14.24
N PHE A 66 3.64 0.36 14.15
CA PHE A 66 4.81 -0.49 14.34
C PHE A 66 5.17 -1.21 13.03
N PRO A 67 5.72 -0.51 12.01
CA PRO A 67 6.16 -1.12 10.77
C PRO A 67 7.56 -1.76 10.92
N GLY A 68 8.11 -2.27 9.82
CA GLY A 68 9.52 -2.63 9.73
C GLY A 68 10.44 -1.46 10.09
N THR A 69 11.67 -1.76 10.50
CA THR A 69 12.58 -0.82 11.19
C THR A 69 12.86 0.45 10.38
N ASP A 70 13.02 0.34 9.06
CA ASP A 70 13.37 1.46 8.18
C ASP A 70 12.17 1.97 7.35
N VAL A 71 10.96 1.67 7.83
CA VAL A 71 9.71 2.11 7.18
C VAL A 71 9.24 3.44 7.75
N VAL A 72 8.82 4.33 6.87
CA VAL A 72 8.23 5.61 7.20
C VAL A 72 6.75 5.62 6.84
N ILE A 73 5.89 5.90 7.82
CA ILE A 73 4.44 6.01 7.66
C ILE A 73 4.00 7.47 7.81
N VAL A 74 3.38 8.03 6.77
CA VAL A 74 2.87 9.41 6.75
C VAL A 74 1.40 9.47 6.30
N LYS A 75 0.88 10.68 6.10
CA LYS A 75 -0.53 10.92 5.71
C LYS A 75 -1.53 10.20 6.62
N SER A 76 -1.33 10.31 7.93
CA SER A 76 -2.23 9.74 8.93
C SER A 76 -2.39 8.21 8.82
N GLY A 77 -1.32 7.49 8.49
CA GLY A 77 -1.34 6.02 8.37
C GLY A 77 -1.77 5.51 7.00
N ARG A 78 -1.73 6.35 5.97
CA ARG A 78 -2.17 6.01 4.61
C ARG A 78 -1.05 6.01 3.58
N ARG A 79 0.16 6.45 3.90
CA ARG A 79 1.31 6.41 2.98
C ARG A 79 2.47 5.69 3.62
N ILE A 80 3.12 4.83 2.85
CA ILE A 80 4.32 4.08 3.23
C ILE A 80 5.47 4.39 2.24
N CYS A 81 6.67 4.58 2.78
CA CYS A 81 7.95 4.67 2.06
C CYS A 81 9.10 4.15 2.94
N GLY A 82 10.33 4.10 2.42
CA GLY A 82 11.50 3.55 3.12
C GLY A 82 11.78 2.10 2.72
N THR A 83 12.26 1.28 3.66
CA THR A 83 12.58 -0.14 3.42
C THR A 83 11.94 -1.03 4.48
N GLY A 84 11.05 -1.94 4.06
CA GLY A 84 10.35 -2.89 4.91
C GLY A 84 8.84 -2.94 4.66
N GLY A 85 8.13 -3.63 5.54
CA GLY A 85 6.69 -3.85 5.46
C GLY A 85 5.87 -3.22 6.58
N CYS A 86 4.57 -3.12 6.37
CA CYS A 86 3.60 -2.77 7.40
C CYS A 86 2.28 -3.51 7.21
N LEU A 87 1.67 -3.94 8.32
CA LEU A 87 0.32 -4.49 8.36
C LEU A 87 -0.70 -3.37 8.58
N ALA A 88 -1.92 -3.56 8.09
CA ALA A 88 -3.04 -2.74 8.56
C ALA A 88 -3.39 -3.03 10.03
N ASN A 89 -4.08 -2.09 10.66
CA ASN A 89 -4.51 -2.17 12.06
C ASN A 89 -5.72 -3.10 12.28
N ALA A 90 -6.47 -3.43 11.22
CA ALA A 90 -7.65 -4.29 11.29
C ALA A 90 -7.41 -5.66 10.61
N PRO A 91 -7.73 -6.79 11.28
CA PRO A 91 -7.73 -8.11 10.65
C PRO A 91 -8.89 -8.26 9.66
N LEU A 92 -8.74 -9.18 8.72
CA LEU A 92 -9.81 -9.56 7.79
C LEU A 92 -10.74 -10.60 8.44
N HIS A 93 -11.54 -10.23 9.44
CA HIS A 93 -12.47 -11.17 10.08
C HIS A 93 -13.76 -11.42 9.29
N GLN A 94 -14.13 -10.48 8.42
CA GLN A 94 -15.30 -10.61 7.56
C GLN A 94 -15.06 -11.62 6.43
N ASN A 95 -16.16 -12.16 5.88
CA ASN A 95 -16.11 -13.18 4.84
C ASN A 95 -15.50 -12.67 3.52
N LYS A 96 -15.68 -11.39 3.18
CA LYS A 96 -15.25 -10.80 1.91
C LYS A 96 -14.74 -9.37 2.13
N SER A 97 -13.47 -9.14 1.85
CA SER A 97 -12.80 -7.85 2.07
C SER A 97 -12.22 -7.30 0.78
N TYR A 98 -12.34 -5.98 0.58
CA TYR A 98 -11.71 -5.23 -0.50
C TYR A 98 -10.87 -4.07 0.05
N PHE A 99 -9.71 -3.86 -0.55
CA PHE A 99 -8.80 -2.75 -0.24
C PHE A 99 -7.93 -2.44 -1.45
N GLU A 100 -7.43 -1.20 -1.54
CA GLU A 100 -6.64 -0.73 -2.67
C GLU A 100 -5.31 -0.11 -2.23
N PHE A 101 -4.34 -0.15 -3.14
CA PHE A 101 -3.08 0.56 -3.03
C PHE A 101 -2.83 1.36 -4.30
N LYS A 102 -2.52 2.63 -4.16
CA LYS A 102 -2.09 3.49 -5.25
C LYS A 102 -0.56 3.57 -5.27
N ILE A 103 0.03 3.26 -6.42
CA ILE A 103 1.47 3.34 -6.64
C ILE A 103 1.82 4.80 -6.91
N GLN A 104 2.41 5.48 -5.92
CA GLN A 104 2.80 6.89 -6.06
C GLN A 104 4.16 7.03 -6.73
N SER A 105 5.08 6.13 -6.39
CA SER A 105 6.33 5.94 -7.11
C SER A 105 6.73 4.47 -7.04
N THR A 106 7.24 3.95 -8.15
CA THR A 106 7.65 2.56 -8.28
C THR A 106 9.05 2.36 -7.68
N GLY A 107 9.51 1.11 -7.70
CA GLY A 107 10.69 0.62 -7.01
C GLY A 107 10.43 -0.84 -6.65
N VAL A 108 10.93 -1.27 -5.50
CA VAL A 108 10.62 -2.61 -4.98
C VAL A 108 9.43 -2.51 -4.03
N TRP A 109 8.30 -3.09 -4.40
CA TRP A 109 7.12 -3.12 -3.54
C TRP A 109 6.34 -4.41 -3.69
N GLY A 110 5.39 -4.61 -2.78
CA GLY A 110 4.37 -5.64 -2.91
C GLY A 110 3.25 -5.46 -1.91
N VAL A 111 2.09 -6.03 -2.23
CA VAL A 111 0.82 -5.85 -1.53
C VAL A 111 0.08 -7.17 -1.45
N GLY A 112 -0.70 -7.39 -0.39
CA GLY A 112 -1.48 -8.61 -0.23
C GLY A 112 -1.97 -8.82 1.19
N VAL A 113 -1.85 -10.04 1.69
CA VAL A 113 -2.23 -10.42 3.05
C VAL A 113 -1.10 -11.10 3.79
N ALA A 114 -1.04 -10.90 5.10
CA ALA A 114 -0.09 -11.58 5.98
C ALA A 114 -0.65 -11.80 7.38
N THR A 115 -0.11 -12.79 8.09
CA THR A 115 -0.36 -13.00 9.51
C THR A 115 0.52 -12.06 10.34
N GLN A 116 0.21 -11.92 11.64
CA GLN A 116 1.06 -11.12 12.55
C GLN A 116 2.47 -11.68 12.75
N LYS A 117 2.73 -12.93 12.32
CA LYS A 117 4.04 -13.59 12.46
C LYS A 117 5.01 -13.22 11.33
N VAL A 118 4.55 -12.47 10.33
CA VAL A 118 5.40 -12.08 9.19
C VAL A 118 6.59 -11.24 9.64
N ASN A 119 7.76 -11.50 9.06
CA ASN A 119 8.93 -10.66 9.28
C ASN A 119 8.85 -9.41 8.38
N LEU A 120 8.43 -8.27 8.94
CA LEU A 120 8.29 -7.01 8.22
C LEU A 120 9.62 -6.37 7.79
N ASN A 121 10.76 -6.86 8.27
CA ASN A 121 12.09 -6.40 7.81
C ASN A 121 12.61 -7.20 6.62
N GLN A 122 11.92 -8.26 6.21
CA GLN A 122 12.30 -9.09 5.07
C GLN A 122 11.61 -8.60 3.80
N VAL A 123 12.38 -8.05 2.87
CA VAL A 123 11.91 -7.69 1.53
C VAL A 123 12.61 -8.58 0.49
N PRO A 124 11.89 -9.16 -0.50
CA PRO A 124 10.44 -9.14 -0.67
C PRO A 124 9.71 -10.09 0.30
N LEU A 125 8.45 -9.79 0.60
CA LEU A 125 7.53 -10.73 1.28
C LEU A 125 7.10 -11.90 0.37
N GLY A 126 6.33 -12.84 0.92
CA GLY A 126 5.90 -14.06 0.23
C GLY A 126 6.97 -15.16 0.21
N ARG A 127 8.04 -15.02 1.00
CA ARG A 127 9.14 -16.00 1.14
C ARG A 127 8.89 -17.04 2.23
N ASP A 128 7.85 -16.85 3.03
CA ASP A 128 7.46 -17.73 4.13
C ASP A 128 5.96 -18.05 4.06
N THR A 129 5.50 -18.86 5.00
CA THR A 129 4.07 -19.23 5.12
C THR A 129 3.21 -18.11 5.73
N ASN A 130 3.80 -16.99 6.14
CA ASN A 130 3.10 -15.95 6.87
C ASN A 130 2.59 -14.83 5.96
N SER A 131 2.91 -14.86 4.67
CA SER A 131 2.55 -13.83 3.70
C SER A 131 2.18 -14.40 2.33
N LEU A 132 1.19 -13.77 1.69
CA LEU A 132 0.78 -13.97 0.30
C LEU A 132 0.67 -12.60 -0.36
N VAL A 133 1.53 -12.32 -1.32
CA VAL A 133 1.68 -10.96 -1.88
C VAL A 133 1.83 -10.97 -3.39
N LEU A 134 1.20 -9.99 -4.04
CA LEU A 134 1.59 -9.50 -5.36
C LEU A 134 2.86 -8.66 -5.21
N ARG A 135 3.87 -8.93 -6.03
CA ARG A 135 5.12 -8.16 -6.11
C ARG A 135 5.08 -7.19 -7.29
N HIS A 136 5.96 -6.19 -7.26
CA HIS A 136 6.10 -5.17 -8.31
C HIS A 136 6.31 -5.73 -9.73
N ASP A 137 6.88 -6.93 -9.88
CA ASP A 137 7.08 -7.60 -11.17
C ASP A 137 5.84 -8.37 -11.67
N GLY A 138 4.70 -8.20 -11.00
CA GLY A 138 3.43 -8.85 -11.33
C GLY A 138 3.29 -10.28 -10.81
N SER A 139 4.30 -10.81 -10.12
CA SER A 139 4.24 -12.17 -9.57
C SER A 139 3.52 -12.24 -8.22
N VAL A 140 2.76 -13.31 -7.99
CA VAL A 140 2.09 -13.58 -6.72
C VAL A 140 2.86 -14.69 -6.00
N TYR A 141 3.36 -14.39 -4.80
CA TYR A 141 4.23 -15.31 -4.05
C TYR A 141 3.67 -15.66 -2.68
N HIS A 142 3.82 -16.93 -2.31
CA HIS A 142 3.60 -17.45 -0.96
C HIS A 142 4.52 -18.63 -0.71
N ASN A 143 5.12 -18.73 0.48
CA ASN A 143 6.05 -19.79 0.85
C ASN A 143 7.21 -19.96 -0.15
N ASN A 144 7.71 -18.84 -0.67
CA ASN A 144 8.77 -18.79 -1.68
C ASN A 144 8.43 -19.49 -3.01
N GLU A 145 7.14 -19.71 -3.28
CA GLU A 145 6.64 -20.27 -4.52
C GLU A 145 5.76 -19.25 -5.24
N GLU A 146 5.95 -19.14 -6.56
CA GLU A 146 5.07 -18.38 -7.42
C GLU A 146 3.73 -19.10 -7.56
N LYS A 147 2.66 -18.47 -7.08
CA LYS A 147 1.30 -19.02 -7.10
C LYS A 147 0.55 -18.62 -8.36
N ASN A 148 0.82 -17.42 -8.85
CA ASN A 148 0.23 -16.88 -10.08
C ASN A 148 1.04 -15.68 -10.57
N ARG A 149 0.71 -15.14 -11.74
CA ARG A 149 1.37 -13.97 -12.32
C ARG A 149 0.41 -13.16 -13.17
N LEU A 150 0.46 -11.84 -13.03
CA LEU A 150 -0.25 -10.91 -13.91
C LEU A 150 0.25 -11.03 -15.36
N PRO A 151 -0.62 -10.86 -16.37
CA PRO A 151 -0.20 -10.79 -17.77
C PRO A 151 0.89 -9.72 -17.98
N ALA A 152 1.87 -10.00 -18.85
CA ALA A 152 3.00 -9.10 -19.08
C ALA A 152 2.61 -7.69 -19.57
N ASN A 153 1.45 -7.56 -20.24
CA ASN A 153 0.88 -6.29 -20.69
C ASN A 153 0.03 -5.59 -19.61
N SER A 154 0.06 -6.07 -18.37
CA SER A 154 -0.70 -5.53 -17.25
C SER A 154 0.15 -5.47 -15.97
N LEU A 155 1.45 -5.21 -16.14
CA LEU A 155 2.35 -4.92 -15.02
C LEU A 155 2.00 -3.55 -14.42
N PRO A 156 1.73 -3.47 -13.11
CA PRO A 156 1.36 -2.20 -12.47
C PRO A 156 2.45 -1.14 -12.61
N GLN A 157 2.05 0.08 -12.95
CA GLN A 157 2.93 1.24 -13.16
C GLN A 157 2.68 2.34 -12.12
N GLU A 158 3.54 3.36 -12.11
CA GLU A 158 3.29 4.57 -11.34
C GLU A 158 1.95 5.21 -11.73
N GLY A 159 1.17 5.59 -10.72
CA GLY A 159 -0.17 6.14 -10.87
C GLY A 159 -1.30 5.10 -10.81
N ASP A 160 -1.00 3.82 -11.07
CA ASP A 160 -1.98 2.75 -11.06
C ASP A 160 -2.51 2.45 -9.65
N ILE A 161 -3.73 1.92 -9.63
CA ILE A 161 -4.42 1.47 -8.43
C ILE A 161 -4.55 -0.06 -8.49
N VAL A 162 -3.91 -0.72 -7.53
CA VAL A 162 -4.02 -2.17 -7.32
C VAL A 162 -5.10 -2.42 -6.29
N GLY A 163 -6.20 -3.05 -6.72
CA GLY A 163 -7.26 -3.52 -5.83
C GLY A 163 -7.07 -4.99 -5.47
N ILE A 164 -7.40 -5.36 -4.24
CA ILE A 164 -7.28 -6.73 -3.73
C ILE A 164 -8.59 -7.14 -3.10
N THR A 165 -9.11 -8.29 -3.52
CA THR A 165 -10.19 -8.99 -2.83
C THR A 165 -9.64 -10.19 -2.08
N TYR A 166 -10.15 -10.44 -0.89
CA TYR A 166 -9.82 -11.63 -0.10
C TYR A 166 -11.06 -12.19 0.60
N ASP A 167 -11.30 -13.49 0.45
CA ASP A 167 -12.48 -14.17 1.02
C ASP A 167 -12.18 -15.42 1.85
N HIS A 168 -10.93 -15.57 2.30
CA HIS A 168 -10.38 -16.75 3.01
C HIS A 168 -10.21 -18.01 2.17
N VAL A 169 -10.85 -18.10 1.00
CA VAL A 169 -10.60 -19.16 0.02
C VAL A 169 -9.49 -18.72 -0.92
N GLU A 170 -9.57 -17.50 -1.44
CA GLU A 170 -8.60 -16.94 -2.36
C GLU A 170 -8.36 -15.43 -2.18
N LEU A 171 -7.21 -15.01 -2.67
CA LEU A 171 -6.87 -13.63 -2.98
C LEU A 171 -7.03 -13.43 -4.49
N ASN A 172 -7.69 -12.35 -4.92
CA ASN A 172 -7.73 -11.98 -6.34
C ASN A 172 -7.38 -10.50 -6.55
N LEU A 173 -6.88 -10.19 -7.74
CA LEU A 173 -6.22 -8.93 -8.08
C LEU A 173 -7.02 -8.12 -9.09
N TYR A 174 -7.03 -6.81 -8.88
CA TYR A 174 -7.63 -5.82 -9.76
C TYR A 174 -6.59 -4.75 -10.09
N LEU A 175 -6.57 -4.29 -11.34
CA LEU A 175 -5.75 -3.17 -11.77
C LEU A 175 -6.65 -2.10 -12.36
N ASN A 176 -6.65 -0.91 -11.77
CA ASN A 176 -7.51 0.22 -12.17
C ASN A 176 -9.00 -0.17 -12.27
N GLY A 177 -9.47 -0.96 -11.29
CA GLY A 177 -10.85 -1.48 -11.21
C GLY A 177 -11.16 -2.67 -12.13
N LYS A 178 -10.24 -3.07 -13.01
CA LYS A 178 -10.40 -4.24 -13.88
C LYS A 178 -9.92 -5.51 -13.18
N ASN A 179 -10.75 -6.54 -13.16
CA ASN A 179 -10.35 -7.85 -12.63
C ASN A 179 -9.25 -8.46 -13.51
N MET A 180 -8.16 -8.89 -12.89
CA MET A 180 -7.02 -9.49 -13.57
C MET A 180 -7.15 -11.01 -13.73
N HIS A 181 -8.18 -11.63 -13.15
CA HIS A 181 -8.40 -13.08 -13.17
C HIS A 181 -7.15 -13.86 -12.75
N CYS A 182 -6.49 -13.37 -11.70
CA CYS A 182 -5.22 -13.88 -11.20
C CYS A 182 -5.38 -14.30 -9.73
N PRO A 183 -6.20 -15.33 -9.45
CA PRO A 183 -6.45 -15.77 -8.08
C PRO A 183 -5.24 -16.54 -7.53
N ALA A 184 -5.05 -16.47 -6.21
CA ALA A 184 -4.12 -17.31 -5.47
C ALA A 184 -4.79 -17.82 -4.20
N SER A 185 -4.58 -19.09 -3.86
CA SER A 185 -5.18 -19.71 -2.66
C SER A 185 -4.81 -18.95 -1.39
N GLY A 186 -5.81 -18.73 -0.53
CA GLY A 186 -5.65 -18.02 0.73
C GLY A 186 -4.70 -18.72 1.70
N ILE A 187 -4.23 -17.97 2.70
CA ILE A 187 -3.31 -18.47 3.73
C ILE A 187 -4.06 -18.69 5.05
N ARG A 188 -3.53 -19.57 5.89
CA ARG A 188 -4.15 -19.93 7.18
C ARG A 188 -3.86 -18.91 8.27
N GLY A 189 -4.80 -18.79 9.21
CA GLY A 189 -4.69 -17.96 10.41
C GLY A 189 -5.34 -16.58 10.25
N THR A 190 -5.29 -15.77 11.31
CA THR A 190 -5.78 -14.39 11.26
C THR A 190 -4.85 -13.54 10.40
N VAL A 191 -5.39 -13.04 9.28
CA VAL A 191 -4.64 -12.24 8.30
C VAL A 191 -5.04 -10.77 8.34
N TYR A 192 -4.11 -9.95 7.88
CA TYR A 192 -4.22 -8.50 7.75
C TYR A 192 -3.78 -8.12 6.34
N PRO A 193 -4.31 -7.03 5.76
CA PRO A 193 -3.66 -6.38 4.64
C PRO A 193 -2.20 -6.08 4.97
N VAL A 194 -1.31 -6.34 4.02
CA VAL A 194 0.11 -6.05 4.14
C VAL A 194 0.60 -5.31 2.91
N VAL A 195 1.54 -4.41 3.12
CA VAL A 195 2.30 -3.72 2.08
C VAL A 195 3.77 -3.71 2.47
N TYR A 196 4.68 -3.85 1.51
CA TYR A 196 6.09 -3.58 1.69
C TYR A 196 6.62 -2.67 0.58
N VAL A 197 7.68 -1.94 0.91
CA VAL A 197 8.38 -1.00 0.04
C VAL A 197 9.88 -1.10 0.27
N ASP A 198 10.64 -0.83 -0.77
CA ASP A 198 12.09 -0.69 -0.82
C ASP A 198 12.45 0.01 -2.15
N ASP A 199 13.73 0.37 -2.32
CA ASP A 199 14.24 1.05 -3.53
C ASP A 199 13.41 2.28 -3.92
N SER A 200 13.18 3.16 -2.96
CA SER A 200 12.43 4.42 -3.10
C SER A 200 10.94 4.29 -3.43
N ALA A 201 10.35 3.09 -3.39
CA ALA A 201 8.92 2.91 -3.64
C ALA A 201 8.05 3.68 -2.63
N ILE A 202 6.96 4.26 -3.11
CA ILE A 202 5.98 4.99 -2.30
C ILE A 202 4.58 4.51 -2.66
N LEU A 203 3.85 3.98 -1.68
CA LEU A 203 2.47 3.51 -1.87
C LEU A 203 1.52 4.25 -0.93
N ASP A 204 0.34 4.60 -1.46
CA ASP A 204 -0.81 5.05 -0.66
C ASP A 204 -1.80 3.89 -0.49
N CYS A 205 -2.32 3.72 0.73
CA CYS A 205 -3.26 2.67 1.11
C CYS A 205 -4.68 3.24 1.21
N GLN A 206 -5.64 2.50 0.69
CA GLN A 206 -7.05 2.84 0.69
C GLN A 206 -7.88 1.67 1.22
N PHE A 207 -8.33 1.82 2.47
CA PHE A 207 -9.14 0.81 3.17
C PHE A 207 -10.62 1.21 3.28
N SER A 208 -10.95 2.45 2.90
CA SER A 208 -12.30 3.02 2.74
C SER A 208 -12.27 4.00 1.57
N ASP A 209 -13.41 4.51 1.10
CA ASP A 209 -13.48 5.59 0.09
C ASP A 209 -12.68 5.29 -1.18
N PHE A 210 -12.85 4.09 -1.73
CA PHE A 210 -12.06 3.54 -2.84
C PHE A 210 -12.08 4.41 -4.11
N TYR A 211 -11.00 4.33 -4.88
CA TYR A 211 -10.93 4.93 -6.21
C TYR A 211 -11.82 4.18 -7.20
N HIS A 212 -11.95 2.87 -7.04
CA HIS A 212 -12.85 2.04 -7.82
C HIS A 212 -13.90 1.39 -6.94
N THR A 213 -15.11 1.24 -7.48
CA THR A 213 -16.20 0.55 -6.77
C THR A 213 -15.75 -0.86 -6.40
N ALA A 214 -15.93 -1.22 -5.13
CA ALA A 214 -15.62 -2.57 -4.66
C ALA A 214 -16.37 -3.62 -5.49
N PRO A 215 -15.73 -4.76 -5.83
CA PRO A 215 -16.39 -5.85 -6.56
C PRO A 215 -17.63 -6.37 -5.83
N GLN A 216 -18.59 -6.92 -6.58
CA GLN A 216 -19.86 -7.37 -6.01
C GLN A 216 -19.68 -8.35 -4.84
N GLY A 217 -20.30 -8.01 -3.70
CA GLY A 217 -20.25 -8.81 -2.47
C GLY A 217 -18.97 -8.65 -1.66
N PHE A 218 -18.02 -7.82 -2.10
CA PHE A 218 -16.86 -7.41 -1.32
C PHE A 218 -17.06 -6.00 -0.77
N GLU A 219 -16.62 -5.80 0.46
CA GLU A 219 -16.79 -4.53 1.16
C GLU A 219 -15.48 -4.08 1.79
N LYS A 220 -15.45 -2.82 2.22
CA LYS A 220 -14.35 -2.29 3.02
C LYS A 220 -14.14 -3.12 4.29
N ILE A 221 -12.92 -3.05 4.82
CA ILE A 221 -12.59 -3.74 6.07
C ILE A 221 -13.36 -3.08 7.22
N LEU A 222 -14.23 -3.86 7.85
CA LEU A 222 -14.99 -3.50 9.04
C LEU A 222 -14.19 -3.97 10.25
N PHE A 223 -14.08 -3.11 11.26
CA PHE A 223 -13.57 -3.53 12.55
C PHE A 223 -14.38 -2.89 13.67
N GLU A 224 -14.82 -3.73 14.62
CA GLU A 224 -15.56 -3.31 15.81
C GLU A 224 -14.59 -2.91 16.92
N GLN A 225 -14.90 -1.83 17.62
CA GLN A 225 -14.18 -1.46 18.85
C GLN A 225 -14.51 -2.50 19.92
N GLN A 226 -13.50 -3.23 20.42
CA GLN A 226 -13.61 -3.82 21.75
C GLN A 226 -13.51 -2.67 22.77
N ILE A 227 -14.67 -2.22 23.22
CA ILE A 227 -14.83 -1.40 24.42
C ILE A 227 -14.42 -2.28 25.61
N PHE A 228 -13.31 -1.95 26.26
CA PHE A 228 -12.95 -2.45 27.59
C PHE A 228 -13.30 -1.40 28.63
#